data_AF-A0A928ZKJ2-F1
#
_entry.id   AF-A0A928ZKJ2-F1
#
_cell.length_a   1.000
_cell.length_b   1.000
_cell.length_c   1.000
_cell.angle_alpha   90.00
_cell.angle_beta   90.00
_cell.angle_gamma   90.00
#
_symmetry.space_group_name_H-M   'P 1'
#
loop_
_entity.id
_entity.type
_entity.pdbx_description
1 polymer ?
#
loop_
_entity_poly.entity_id
_entity_poly.type
_entity_poly.pdbx_seq_one_letter_code
_entity_poly.pdbx_strand_id
1 'polypeptide(L)'
;MSESENFDLELQLQAEQLARFAREQMSEQKTDFYNDIWQEAGVKDVRKMTIQDARRTLAILSNSEASIEFVKAFYGQAVSNGMPSHVLNFIVQSDTDGDGRTLAQEIFVDGTNPFRTDQPVVRQQYLLEKSDDLDLEL
;
A
#
# COMPACT_ATOMS: atom_id res chain seq x y z
N MET A 1 8.39 12.73 24.13
CA MET A 1 7.93 11.82 23.08
C MET A 1 8.95 11.89 21.95
N SER A 2 9.62 10.78 21.65
CA SER A 2 10.57 10.70 20.54
C SER A 2 9.86 10.46 19.21
N GLU A 3 10.55 10.72 18.10
CA GLU A 3 10.02 10.42 16.74
C GLU A 3 9.65 8.94 16.57
N SER A 4 10.37 8.03 17.23
CA SER A 4 10.07 6.60 17.23
C SER A 4 8.75 6.27 17.93
N GLU A 5 8.43 6.93 19.05
CA GLU A 5 7.18 6.71 19.77
C GLU A 5 5.96 7.22 18.98
N ASN A 6 6.13 8.31 18.23
CA ASN A 6 5.07 8.83 17.35
C ASN A 6 4.79 7.88 16.17
N PHE A 7 5.85 7.27 15.61
CA PHE A 7 5.74 6.32 14.51
C PHE A 7 5.01 5.03 14.91
N ASP A 8 5.36 4.48 16.07
CA ASP A 8 4.71 3.27 16.59
C ASP A 8 3.21 3.50 16.86
N LEU A 9 2.84 4.69 17.34
CA LEU A 9 1.44 5.08 17.56
C LEU A 9 0.66 5.20 16.24
N GLU A 10 1.26 5.81 15.22
CA GLU A 10 0.62 5.94 13.90
C GLU A 10 0.35 4.57 13.28
N LEU A 11 1.34 3.68 13.28
CA LEU A 11 1.19 2.32 12.77
C LEU A 11 0.10 1.54 13.53
N GLN A 12 0.02 1.72 14.85
CA GLN A 12 -1.02 1.09 15.66
C GLN A 12 -2.42 1.59 15.29
N LEU A 13 -2.58 2.90 15.05
CA LEU A 13 -3.85 3.48 14.62
C LEU A 13 -4.27 2.98 13.23
N GLN A 14 -3.32 2.89 12.29
CA GLN A 14 -3.57 2.35 10.95
C GLN A 14 -3.98 0.86 11.02
N ALA A 15 -3.30 0.07 11.85
CA ALA A 15 -3.63 -1.34 12.08
C ALA A 15 -5.05 -1.51 12.65
N GLU A 16 -5.43 -0.68 13.64
CA GLU A 16 -6.75 -0.72 14.25
C GLU A 16 -7.86 -0.33 13.25
N GLN A 17 -7.63 0.71 12.43
CA GLN A 17 -8.58 1.12 11.40
C GLN A 17 -8.81 0.02 10.36
N LEU A 18 -7.76 -0.66 9.89
CA LEU A 18 -7.88 -1.79 8.97
C LEU A 18 -8.65 -2.95 9.61
N ALA A 19 -8.27 -3.35 10.82
CA ALA A 19 -8.93 -4.45 11.53
C ALA A 19 -10.41 -4.14 11.82
N ARG A 20 -10.74 -2.88 12.12
CA ARG A 20 -12.13 -2.43 12.26
C ARG A 20 -12.89 -2.51 10.93
N PHE A 21 -12.33 -1.96 9.85
CA PHE A 21 -12.94 -1.99 8.53
C PHE A 21 -13.24 -3.42 8.06
N ALA A 22 -12.27 -4.33 8.21
CA ALA A 22 -12.46 -5.74 7.86
C ALA A 22 -13.61 -6.37 8.65
N ARG A 23 -13.70 -6.14 9.97
CA ARG A 23 -14.81 -6.66 10.79
C ARG A 23 -16.18 -6.13 10.37
N GLU A 24 -16.26 -4.87 9.94
CA GLU A 24 -17.53 -4.23 9.55
C GLU A 24 -17.98 -4.61 8.12
N GLN A 25 -17.04 -4.91 7.22
CA GLN A 25 -17.31 -5.11 5.78
C GLN A 25 -17.22 -6.57 5.31
N MET A 26 -16.84 -7.51 6.19
CA MET A 26 -16.68 -8.90 5.80
C MET A 26 -17.99 -9.68 5.72
N SER A 27 -18.15 -10.39 4.60
CA SER A 27 -19.02 -11.54 4.44
C SER A 27 -18.15 -12.79 4.26
N GLU A 28 -18.62 -13.96 4.70
CA GLU A 28 -17.88 -15.24 4.60
C GLU A 28 -17.37 -15.52 3.18
N GLN A 29 -18.13 -15.11 2.16
CA GLN A 29 -17.82 -15.27 0.73
C GLN A 29 -16.53 -14.58 0.26
N LYS A 30 -16.03 -13.55 0.96
CA LYS A 30 -14.78 -12.86 0.56
C LYS A 30 -13.51 -13.56 1.07
N THR A 31 -13.65 -14.53 1.99
CA THR A 31 -12.52 -15.19 2.64
C THR A 31 -11.74 -16.09 1.68
N ASP A 32 -12.44 -16.76 0.76
CA ASP A 32 -11.81 -17.66 -0.22
C ASP A 32 -10.90 -16.88 -1.18
N PHE A 33 -11.36 -15.72 -1.66
CA PHE A 33 -10.54 -14.83 -2.50
C PHE A 33 -9.26 -14.35 -1.79
N TYR A 34 -9.33 -14.09 -0.48
CA TYR A 34 -8.13 -13.71 0.27
C TYR A 34 -7.13 -14.86 0.39
N ASN A 35 -7.64 -16.08 0.61
CA ASN A 35 -6.80 -17.27 0.71
C ASN A 35 -6.07 -17.56 -0.61
N ASP A 36 -6.72 -17.37 -1.75
CA ASP A 36 -6.11 -17.55 -3.07
C ASP A 36 -4.93 -16.59 -3.28
N ILE A 37 -5.10 -15.31 -2.92
CA ILE A 37 -4.01 -14.31 -3.01
C ILE A 37 -2.85 -14.68 -2.09
N TRP A 38 -3.13 -15.13 -0.86
CA TRP A 38 -2.08 -15.59 0.05
C TRP A 38 -1.32 -16.79 -0.50
N GLN A 39 -2.03 -17.76 -1.08
CA GLN A 39 -1.41 -18.92 -1.71
C GLN A 39 -0.54 -18.54 -2.91
N GLU A 40 -1.02 -17.64 -3.78
CA GLU A 40 -0.26 -17.14 -4.92
C GLU A 40 1.00 -16.37 -4.48
N ALA A 41 0.91 -15.61 -3.38
CA ALA A 41 2.07 -14.94 -2.77
C ALA A 41 3.05 -15.91 -2.07
N GLY A 42 2.66 -17.19 -1.90
CA GLY A 42 3.42 -18.21 -1.18
C GLY A 42 3.25 -18.15 0.35
N VAL A 43 2.29 -17.37 0.85
CA VAL A 43 2.02 -17.16 2.28
C VAL A 43 1.07 -18.23 2.80
N LYS A 44 1.57 -19.11 3.67
CA LYS A 44 0.77 -20.15 4.34
C LYS A 44 0.30 -19.75 5.74
N ASP A 45 1.02 -18.83 6.37
CA ASP A 45 0.74 -18.34 7.71
C ASP A 45 1.11 -16.86 7.78
N VAL A 46 0.10 -15.99 7.80
CA VAL A 46 0.28 -14.53 7.83
C VAL A 46 1.09 -14.06 9.05
N ARG A 47 1.12 -14.83 10.15
CA ARG A 47 1.92 -14.53 11.35
C ARG A 47 3.42 -14.69 11.13
N LYS A 48 3.81 -15.40 10.07
CA LYS A 48 5.20 -15.66 9.69
C LYS A 48 5.59 -14.95 8.40
N MET A 49 4.75 -14.03 7.94
CA MET A 49 4.96 -13.30 6.71
C MET A 49 6.28 -12.52 6.77
N THR A 50 6.98 -12.47 5.65
CA THR A 50 8.21 -11.71 5.48
C THR A 50 7.97 -10.49 4.59
N ILE A 51 8.95 -9.58 4.54
CA ILE A 51 8.93 -8.45 3.59
C ILE A 51 8.92 -8.93 2.14
N GLN A 52 9.58 -10.06 1.83
CA GLN A 52 9.56 -10.61 0.49
C GLN A 52 8.16 -11.09 0.10
N ASP A 53 7.44 -11.69 1.04
CA ASP A 53 6.05 -12.09 0.83
C ASP A 53 5.16 -10.87 0.62
N ALA A 54 5.35 -9.81 1.40
CA ALA A 54 4.62 -8.55 1.21
C ALA A 54 4.82 -7.96 -0.19
N ARG A 55 6.05 -7.96 -0.72
CA ARG A 55 6.33 -7.51 -2.09
C ARG A 55 5.58 -8.32 -3.14
N ARG A 56 5.55 -9.66 -2.99
CA ARG A 56 4.79 -10.53 -3.91
C ARG A 56 3.30 -10.24 -3.83
N THR A 57 2.77 -10.13 -2.60
CA THR A 57 1.35 -9.80 -2.39
C THR A 57 0.98 -8.46 -3.02
N LEU A 58 1.77 -7.41 -2.83
CA LEU A 58 1.54 -6.10 -3.45
C LEU A 58 1.54 -6.20 -4.98
N ALA A 59 2.46 -6.96 -5.57
CA ALA A 59 2.48 -7.19 -7.01
C ALA A 59 1.23 -7.92 -7.52
N ILE A 60 0.72 -8.91 -6.78
CA ILE A 60 -0.52 -9.63 -7.13
C ILE A 60 -1.74 -8.71 -7.02
N LEU A 61 -1.84 -7.91 -5.95
CA LEU A 61 -2.91 -6.94 -5.77
C LEU A 61 -2.90 -5.85 -6.85
N SER A 62 -1.71 -5.38 -7.23
CA SER A 62 -1.52 -4.41 -8.31
C SER A 62 -1.95 -4.99 -9.66
N ASN A 63 -1.51 -6.21 -10.00
CA ASN A 63 -1.89 -6.88 -11.25
C ASN A 63 -3.38 -7.24 -11.34
N SER A 64 -4.06 -7.37 -10.20
CA SER A 64 -5.51 -7.65 -10.16
C SER A 64 -6.37 -6.39 -10.14
N GLU A 65 -5.76 -5.20 -10.20
CA GLU A 65 -6.45 -3.90 -10.09
C GLU A 65 -7.39 -3.83 -8.88
N ALA A 66 -6.96 -4.38 -7.75
CA ALA A 66 -7.80 -4.47 -6.56
C ALA A 66 -8.32 -3.09 -6.13
N SER A 67 -9.62 -3.00 -5.82
CA SER A 67 -10.24 -1.78 -5.29
C SER A 67 -9.67 -1.43 -3.90
N ILE A 68 -9.71 -0.14 -3.54
CA ILE A 68 -9.25 0.34 -2.23
C ILE A 68 -9.96 -0.38 -1.06
N GLU A 69 -11.26 -0.65 -1.16
CA GLU A 69 -12.03 -1.36 -0.14
C GLU A 69 -11.58 -2.81 0.02
N PHE A 70 -11.26 -3.46 -1.11
CA PHE A 70 -10.70 -4.81 -1.09
C PHE A 70 -9.34 -4.83 -0.38
N VAL A 71 -8.45 -3.88 -0.70
CA VAL A 71 -7.13 -3.75 -0.06
C VAL A 71 -7.27 -3.52 1.44
N LYS A 72 -8.16 -2.62 1.86
CA LYS A 72 -8.45 -2.36 3.28
C LYS A 72 -8.93 -3.62 4.01
N ALA A 73 -9.89 -4.32 3.43
CA ALA A 73 -10.44 -5.53 4.04
C ALA A 73 -9.41 -6.68 4.09
N PHE A 74 -8.64 -6.85 3.01
CA PHE A 74 -7.60 -7.88 2.89
C PHE A 74 -6.50 -7.69 3.94
N TYR A 75 -5.92 -6.49 4.03
CA TYR A 75 -4.90 -6.21 5.06
C TYR A 75 -5.49 -6.11 6.47
N GLY A 76 -6.73 -5.66 6.64
CA GLY A 76 -7.42 -5.70 7.92
C GLY A 76 -7.64 -7.11 8.47
N GLN A 77 -7.90 -8.07 7.58
CA GLN A 77 -7.97 -9.48 7.94
C GLN A 77 -6.58 -10.01 8.33
N ALA A 78 -5.54 -9.65 7.58
CA ALA A 78 -4.18 -10.07 7.89
C ALA A 78 -3.71 -9.55 9.26
N VAL A 79 -4.00 -8.27 9.56
CA VAL A 79 -3.73 -7.65 10.87
C VAL A 79 -4.49 -8.39 11.98
N SER A 80 -5.78 -8.64 11.78
CA SER A 80 -6.60 -9.39 12.76
C SER A 80 -6.07 -10.80 13.01
N ASN A 81 -5.41 -11.40 12.02
CA ASN A 81 -4.80 -12.73 12.10
C ASN A 81 -3.34 -12.71 12.59
N GLY A 82 -2.80 -11.55 12.99
CA GLY A 82 -1.49 -11.43 13.61
C GLY A 82 -0.34 -11.23 12.63
N MET A 83 -0.57 -10.55 11.50
CA MET A 83 0.50 -10.05 10.64
C MET A 83 1.58 -9.31 11.46
N PRO A 84 2.87 -9.60 11.26
CA PRO A 84 3.93 -8.89 11.97
C PRO A 84 3.92 -7.38 11.69
N SER A 85 4.06 -6.57 12.73
CA SER A 85 4.00 -5.10 12.63
C SER A 85 5.04 -4.52 11.66
N HIS A 86 6.26 -5.06 11.64
CA HIS A 86 7.29 -4.62 10.70
C HIS A 86 6.94 -4.90 9.22
N VAL A 87 6.13 -5.93 8.96
CA VAL A 87 5.62 -6.24 7.61
C VAL A 87 4.47 -5.30 7.25
N LEU A 88 3.53 -5.09 8.17
CA LEU A 88 2.47 -4.09 7.99
C LEU A 88 3.09 -2.71 7.71
N ASN A 89 4.09 -2.32 8.49
CA ASN A 89 4.78 -1.05 8.32
C ASN A 89 5.37 -0.91 6.92
N PHE A 90 6.02 -1.95 6.41
CA PHE A 90 6.53 -1.96 5.04
C PHE A 90 5.40 -1.78 4.01
N ILE A 91 4.28 -2.47 4.19
CA ILE A 91 3.11 -2.39 3.28
C ILE A 91 2.55 -0.98 3.26
N VAL A 92 2.24 -0.39 4.42
CA VAL A 92 1.59 0.92 4.51
C VAL A 92 2.51 2.07 4.10
N GLN A 93 3.83 1.87 4.14
CA GLN A 93 4.83 2.82 3.65
C GLN A 93 5.22 2.59 2.17
N SER A 94 4.65 1.57 1.51
CA SER A 94 4.98 1.29 0.10
C SER A 94 4.23 2.26 -0.82
N ASP A 95 4.97 2.85 -1.74
CA ASP A 95 4.45 3.53 -2.94
C ASP A 95 4.45 2.49 -4.06
N THR A 96 3.27 1.95 -4.38
CA THR A 96 3.17 0.76 -5.24
C THR A 96 3.05 1.13 -6.72
N ASP A 97 2.49 2.29 -7.05
CA ASP A 97 2.29 2.77 -8.41
C ASP A 97 3.28 3.87 -8.83
N GLY A 98 4.12 4.35 -7.91
CA GLY A 98 5.23 5.25 -8.15
C GLY A 98 4.84 6.73 -8.25
N ASP A 99 3.67 7.11 -7.75
CA ASP A 99 3.16 8.48 -7.80
C ASP A 99 3.71 9.38 -6.67
N GLY A 100 4.45 8.79 -5.73
CA GLY A 100 5.03 9.46 -4.57
C GLY A 100 4.14 9.47 -3.33
N ARG A 101 3.00 8.79 -3.35
CA ARG A 101 2.13 8.56 -2.19
C ARG A 101 2.33 7.16 -1.63
N THR A 102 2.24 7.06 -0.32
CA THR A 102 2.28 5.74 0.35
C THR A 102 0.88 5.14 0.38
N LEU A 103 0.82 3.82 0.43
CA LEU A 103 -0.44 3.09 0.59
C LEU A 103 -1.23 3.58 1.82
N ALA A 104 -0.57 4.01 2.90
CA ALA A 104 -1.23 4.66 4.03
C ALA A 104 -1.94 5.97 3.65
N GLN A 105 -1.26 6.85 2.92
CA GLN A 105 -1.83 8.13 2.49
C GLN A 105 -3.06 7.88 1.61
N GLU A 106 -2.94 6.98 0.66
CA GLU A 106 -4.03 6.67 -0.26
C GLU A 106 -5.23 6.02 0.46
N ILE A 107 -4.97 5.10 1.38
CA ILE A 107 -6.02 4.39 2.12
C ILE A 107 -6.72 5.25 3.18
N PHE A 108 -5.97 6.04 3.95
CA PHE A 108 -6.48 6.72 5.14
C PHE A 108 -6.69 8.22 4.94
N VAL A 109 -6.09 8.84 3.93
CA VAL A 109 -6.15 10.29 3.70
C VAL A 109 -6.88 10.62 2.40
N ASP A 110 -6.42 10.08 1.27
CA ASP A 110 -6.88 10.52 -0.06
C ASP A 110 -8.12 9.76 -0.55
N GLY A 111 -8.27 8.50 -0.14
CA GLY A 111 -9.34 7.62 -0.62
C GLY A 111 -9.14 7.19 -2.08
N THR A 112 -7.89 7.12 -2.54
CA THR A 112 -7.50 6.78 -3.91
C THR A 112 -7.02 5.33 -4.04
N ASN A 113 -6.84 4.85 -5.28
CA ASN A 113 -6.46 3.46 -5.51
C ASN A 113 -4.93 3.31 -5.52
N PRO A 114 -4.35 2.51 -4.60
CA PRO A 114 -2.89 2.39 -4.44
C PRO A 114 -2.14 1.69 -5.57
N PHE A 115 -2.84 1.29 -6.63
CA PHE A 115 -2.29 0.58 -7.77
C PHE A 115 -2.56 1.29 -9.09
N ARG A 116 -3.07 2.53 -9.04
CA ARG A 116 -3.37 3.31 -10.23
C ARG A 116 -2.85 4.71 -10.01
N THR A 117 -1.85 5.08 -10.82
CA THR A 117 -1.27 6.42 -10.80
C THR A 117 -2.40 7.44 -10.94
N ASP A 118 -2.71 8.10 -9.84
CA ASP A 118 -3.54 9.29 -9.89
C ASP A 118 -2.78 10.33 -10.71
N GLN A 119 -3.50 11.15 -11.49
CA GLN A 119 -2.86 12.10 -12.40
C GLN A 119 -1.68 12.78 -11.72
N PRO A 120 -0.50 12.79 -12.37
CA PRO A 120 0.70 13.27 -11.71
C PRO A 120 0.45 14.67 -11.19
N VAL A 121 0.70 14.90 -9.90
CA VAL A 121 1.04 16.25 -9.47
C VAL A 121 2.34 16.54 -10.20
N VAL A 122 2.23 17.16 -11.37
CA VAL A 122 3.37 17.48 -12.22
C VAL A 122 4.29 18.33 -11.35
N ARG A 123 5.37 17.74 -10.80
CA ARG A 123 6.53 18.52 -10.37
C ARG A 123 7.15 19.07 -11.65
N GLN A 124 6.59 20.16 -12.14
CA GLN A 124 7.11 20.99 -13.23
C GLN A 124 8.45 21.64 -12.82
N GLN A 125 9.46 20.83 -12.49
CA GLN A 125 10.74 21.35 -12.01
C GLN A 125 11.98 20.82 -12.72
N TYR A 126 11.87 20.01 -13.78
CA TYR A 126 13.07 19.54 -14.51
C TYR A 126 12.95 19.50 -16.04
N LEU A 127 12.09 20.32 -16.65
CA LEU A 127 12.03 20.47 -18.12
C LEU A 127 12.28 21.90 -18.64
N LEU A 128 12.69 22.84 -17.78
CA LEU A 128 12.96 24.24 -18.15
C LEU A 128 14.45 24.60 -18.24
N GLU A 129 15.37 23.65 -18.09
CA GLU A 129 16.82 23.95 -18.01
C GLU A 129 17.67 23.37 -19.15
N LYS A 130 17.06 23.00 -20.29
CA LYS A 130 17.83 22.52 -21.47
C LYS A 130 17.29 22.98 -22.83
N SER A 131 16.76 24.20 -22.88
CA SER A 131 16.50 24.90 -24.14
C SER A 131 17.06 26.32 -24.07
N ASP A 132 18.35 26.43 -23.70
CA ASP A 132 19.14 27.57 -24.14
C ASP A 132 19.89 27.10 -25.38
N ASP A 133 19.39 27.62 -26.50
CA ASP A 133 19.77 27.33 -27.86
C ASP A 133 21.26 27.56 -28.09
N LEU A 134 21.97 26.45 -28.30
CA LEU A 134 23.12 26.38 -29.19
C LEU A 134 22.60 26.56 -30.63
N ASP A 135 22.45 27.80 -31.08
CA ASP A 135 22.49 28.14 -32.51
C ASP A 135 23.35 29.39 -32.69
N LEU A 136 24.66 29.13 -32.63
CA LEU A 136 25.69 29.96 -33.24
C LEU A 136 25.63 29.79 -34.77
N GLU A 137 25.76 30.92 -35.47
CA GLU A 137 26.30 31.07 -36.84
C GLU A 137 25.42 30.66 -38.03
N LEU A 138 24.85 31.69 -38.69
CA LEU A 138 24.90 31.86 -40.14
C LEU A 138 25.35 33.27 -40.50
#